data_AF-A0A1D7VRL2-F1
#
_entry.id   AF-A0A1D7VRL2-F1
#
_cell.length_a   1.000
_cell.length_b   1.000
_cell.length_c   1.000
_cell.angle_alpha   90.00
_cell.angle_beta   90.00
_cell.angle_gamma   90.00
#
_symmetry.space_group_name_H-M   'P 1'
#
loop_
_entity.id
_entity.type
_entity.pdbx_description
1 polymer ?
#
loop_
_entity_poly.entity_id
_entity_poly.type
_entity_poly.pdbx_seq_one_letter_code
_entity_poly.pdbx_strand_id
1 'polypeptide(L)'
;MTFGFAPPPHTSPPASADPAARLGRMLEPAEWASAGIPLLRNPREVVTGLHDRHRPGPSTAIVAVLDLHERVTASASFTEPAAAPDGWEYRNALLTHLRRVIPHDLRLRTPVRTAVLLYCRAGEARWTEADGAWMWGLRDACTLHGLRCGAYITLTPDRWQVLGEGRGGRRPGSPAPAPQGAEGLRAATARTTPHRARAARPDSPGTPPQRPDSRRAAPALPQGGVTPRSTGGGAPEAHRHTAAR
;
A
#
# COMPACT_ATOMS: atom_id res chain seq x y z
N MET A 1 -4.95 -65.89 14.02
CA MET A 1 -4.18 -64.67 14.30
C MET A 1 -5.05 -63.49 13.88
N THR A 2 -5.61 -62.76 14.83
CA THR A 2 -6.50 -61.61 14.58
C THR A 2 -5.70 -60.33 14.78
N PHE A 3 -5.46 -59.60 13.69
CA PHE A 3 -4.89 -58.26 13.76
C PHE A 3 -6.03 -57.27 14.04
N GLY A 4 -6.02 -56.68 15.24
CA GLY A 4 -6.92 -55.60 15.62
C GLY A 4 -6.51 -54.30 14.92
N PHE A 5 -7.45 -53.70 14.18
CA PHE A 5 -7.29 -52.35 13.67
C PHE A 5 -7.47 -51.35 14.82
N ALA A 6 -6.43 -50.57 15.12
CA ALA A 6 -6.55 -49.38 15.96
C ALA A 6 -7.18 -48.24 15.15
N PRO A 7 -8.18 -47.51 15.67
CA PRO A 7 -8.71 -46.33 15.01
C PRO A 7 -7.65 -45.20 15.01
N PRO A 8 -7.57 -44.37 13.95
CA PRO A 8 -6.63 -43.26 13.94
C PRO A 8 -7.04 -42.21 14.98
N PRO A 9 -6.09 -41.58 15.69
CA PRO A 9 -6.41 -40.38 16.44
C PRO A 9 -6.74 -39.26 15.44
N HIS A 10 -8.03 -39.02 15.21
CA HIS A 10 -8.51 -37.73 14.73
C HIS A 10 -8.38 -36.72 15.87
N THR A 11 -7.15 -36.35 16.20
CA THR A 11 -6.89 -35.19 17.05
C THR A 11 -6.88 -34.00 16.11
N SER A 12 -8.03 -33.34 15.96
CA SER A 12 -8.04 -31.93 15.58
C SER A 12 -7.03 -31.23 16.48
N PRO A 13 -6.05 -30.47 15.95
CA PRO A 13 -5.13 -29.75 16.82
C PRO A 13 -5.97 -28.88 17.75
N PRO A 14 -5.63 -28.78 19.05
CA PRO A 14 -6.29 -27.80 19.89
C PRO A 14 -6.11 -26.44 19.19
N ALA A 15 -7.20 -25.67 19.10
CA ALA A 15 -7.11 -24.24 18.86
C ALA A 15 -6.31 -23.65 20.03
N SER A 16 -4.99 -23.77 19.94
CA SER A 16 -4.04 -23.41 20.96
C SER A 16 -3.80 -21.91 20.84
N ALA A 17 -4.80 -21.17 21.29
CA ALA A 17 -4.76 -19.73 21.40
C ALA A 17 -4.64 -19.41 22.89
N ASP A 18 -3.49 -19.71 23.49
CA ASP A 18 -3.16 -19.17 24.81
C ASP A 18 -3.34 -17.63 24.75
N PRO A 19 -4.28 -17.04 25.51
CA PRO A 19 -4.49 -15.61 25.51
C PRO A 19 -3.21 -14.82 25.81
N ALA A 20 -2.32 -15.35 26.65
CA ALA A 20 -1.05 -14.69 26.98
C ALA A 20 -0.08 -14.68 25.78
N ALA A 21 0.00 -15.79 25.04
CA ALA A 21 0.81 -15.85 23.83
C ALA A 21 0.28 -14.94 22.72
N ARG A 22 -1.06 -14.77 22.62
CA ARG A 22 -1.68 -13.83 21.69
C ARG A 22 -1.39 -12.38 22.04
N LEU A 23 -1.53 -12.02 23.31
CA LEU A 23 -1.20 -10.68 23.80
C LEU A 23 0.28 -10.33 23.57
N GLY A 24 1.19 -11.29 23.74
CA GLY A 24 2.61 -11.12 23.39
C GLY A 24 2.90 -11.00 21.88
N ARG A 25 1.90 -11.22 21.02
CA ARG A 25 1.97 -11.17 19.55
C ARG A 25 1.03 -10.14 18.95
N MET A 26 0.75 -9.08 19.72
CA MET A 26 0.04 -7.90 19.29
C MET A 26 0.89 -6.68 19.62
N LEU A 27 0.70 -5.60 18.86
CA LEU A 27 1.32 -4.30 19.14
C LEU A 27 0.25 -3.24 19.37
N GLU A 28 0.40 -2.49 20.46
CA GLU A 28 -0.41 -1.31 20.72
C GLU A 28 -0.01 -0.14 19.80
N PRO A 29 -0.91 0.84 19.53
CA PRO A 29 -0.60 1.99 18.69
C PRO A 29 0.63 2.78 19.15
N ALA A 30 0.84 2.89 20.47
CA ALA A 30 1.97 3.61 21.05
C ALA A 30 3.31 2.85 20.84
N GLU A 31 3.29 1.52 20.94
CA GLU A 31 4.45 0.68 20.66
C GLU A 31 4.81 0.74 19.18
N TRP A 32 3.80 0.72 18.30
CA TRP A 32 4.01 0.88 16.87
C TRP A 32 4.60 2.25 16.51
N ALA A 33 4.05 3.33 17.08
CA ALA A 33 4.55 4.69 16.84
C ALA A 33 5.99 4.89 17.35
N SER A 34 6.36 4.26 18.46
CA SER A 34 7.72 4.32 19.02
C SER A 34 8.72 3.39 18.34
N ALA A 35 8.29 2.45 17.49
CA ALA A 35 9.16 1.51 16.79
C ALA A 35 10.04 2.13 15.69
N GLY A 36 9.89 3.44 15.42
CA GLY A 36 10.71 4.15 14.43
C GLY A 36 10.43 3.70 12.99
N ILE A 37 9.18 3.34 12.69
CA ILE A 37 8.75 2.93 11.35
C ILE A 37 9.02 4.08 10.36
N PRO A 38 9.65 3.81 9.20
CA PRO A 38 9.97 4.84 8.23
C PRO A 38 8.69 5.47 7.66
N LEU A 39 8.59 6.79 7.76
CA LEU A 39 7.46 7.54 7.24
C LEU A 39 7.44 7.48 5.71
N LEU A 40 6.28 7.13 5.14
CA LEU A 40 6.07 7.25 3.70
C LEU A 40 6.09 8.71 3.26
N ARG A 41 6.81 9.05 2.20
CA ARG A 41 6.81 10.39 1.60
C ARG A 41 5.45 10.75 1.02
N ASN A 42 4.80 9.80 0.32
CA ASN A 42 3.49 10.00 -0.29
C ASN A 42 2.55 8.79 -0.07
N PRO A 43 1.96 8.64 1.12
CA PRO A 43 1.08 7.51 1.41
C PRO A 43 -0.15 7.46 0.49
N ARG A 44 -0.64 8.62 0.00
CA ARG A 44 -1.78 8.67 -0.93
C ARG A 44 -1.49 7.95 -2.24
N GLU A 45 -0.31 8.17 -2.82
CA GLU A 45 0.09 7.53 -4.08
C GLU A 45 0.26 6.02 -3.92
N VAL A 46 0.84 5.57 -2.81
CA VAL A 46 0.94 4.13 -2.49
C VAL A 46 -0.46 3.51 -2.37
N VAL A 47 -1.35 4.14 -1.61
CA VAL A 47 -2.72 3.63 -1.42
C VAL A 47 -3.50 3.60 -2.73
N THR A 48 -3.46 4.67 -3.53
CA THR A 48 -4.12 4.71 -4.85
C THR A 48 -3.56 3.64 -5.79
N GLY A 49 -2.22 3.53 -5.90
CA GLY A 49 -1.60 2.54 -6.77
C GLY A 49 -1.91 1.10 -6.37
N LEU A 50 -1.93 0.79 -5.06
CA LEU A 50 -2.30 -0.55 -4.57
C LEU A 50 -3.79 -0.83 -4.78
N HIS A 51 -4.66 0.16 -4.56
CA HIS A 51 -6.09 0.02 -4.78
C HIS A 51 -6.41 -0.23 -6.25
N ASP A 52 -5.80 0.52 -7.17
CA ASP A 52 -6.03 0.36 -8.61
C ASP A 52 -5.51 -0.99 -9.13
N ARG A 53 -4.37 -1.45 -8.60
CA ARG A 53 -3.74 -2.73 -8.97
C ARG A 53 -4.52 -3.95 -8.46
N HIS A 54 -4.93 -3.93 -7.19
CA HIS A 54 -5.52 -5.11 -6.54
C HIS A 54 -7.04 -5.09 -6.46
N ARG A 55 -7.68 -3.93 -6.65
CA ARG A 55 -9.14 -3.72 -6.51
C ARG A 55 -9.72 -4.41 -5.27
N PRO A 56 -9.17 -4.12 -4.07
CA PRO A 56 -9.45 -4.93 -2.89
C PRO A 56 -10.90 -4.78 -2.41
N GLY A 57 -11.50 -5.91 -2.06
CA GLY A 57 -12.75 -5.97 -1.32
C GLY A 57 -12.54 -5.85 0.20
N PRO A 58 -13.63 -5.89 0.99
CA PRO A 58 -13.53 -6.02 2.44
C PRO A 58 -12.69 -7.25 2.85
N SER A 59 -11.99 -7.14 3.98
CA SER A 59 -11.11 -8.18 4.54
C SER A 59 -9.94 -8.60 3.65
N THR A 60 -9.57 -7.77 2.67
CA THR A 60 -8.39 -7.99 1.83
C THR A 60 -7.16 -7.34 2.47
N ALA A 61 -6.11 -8.11 2.68
CA ALA A 61 -4.77 -7.63 3.01
C ALA A 61 -3.93 -7.53 1.74
N ILE A 62 -3.13 -6.47 1.62
CA ILE A 62 -2.17 -6.28 0.54
C ILE A 62 -0.81 -5.99 1.17
N VAL A 63 0.12 -6.92 0.99
CA VAL A 63 1.54 -6.66 1.31
C VAL A 63 2.21 -6.12 0.05
N ALA A 64 2.94 -5.02 0.21
CA ALA A 64 3.69 -4.40 -0.88
C ALA A 64 5.11 -4.11 -0.44
N VAL A 65 6.04 -4.15 -1.39
CA VAL A 65 7.45 -3.87 -1.15
C VAL A 65 7.84 -2.66 -1.97
N LEU A 66 8.44 -1.71 -1.29
CA LEU A 66 8.93 -0.44 -1.83
C LEU A 66 10.44 -0.49 -2.02
N ASP A 67 10.93 0.10 -3.10
CA ASP A 67 12.36 0.36 -3.28
C ASP A 67 12.85 1.57 -2.46
N LEU A 68 14.13 1.93 -2.64
CA LEU A 68 14.78 3.08 -2.02
C LEU A 68 14.15 4.43 -2.40
N HIS A 69 13.39 4.48 -3.50
CA HIS A 69 12.67 5.66 -3.96
C HIS A 69 11.18 5.64 -3.57
N GLU A 70 10.80 4.71 -2.68
CA GLU A 70 9.44 4.48 -2.22
C GLU A 70 8.44 4.10 -3.34
N ARG A 71 8.94 3.50 -4.42
CA ARG A 71 8.10 2.97 -5.51
C ARG A 71 7.75 1.52 -5.24
N VAL A 72 6.50 1.14 -5.50
CA VAL A 72 6.04 -0.26 -5.33
C VAL A 72 6.68 -1.16 -6.39
N THR A 73 7.63 -2.00 -5.99
CA THR A 73 8.30 -2.96 -6.87
C THR A 73 7.62 -4.31 -6.92
N ALA A 74 6.95 -4.70 -5.84
CA ALA A 74 6.25 -5.98 -5.74
C ALA A 74 5.03 -5.82 -4.81
N SER A 75 3.95 -6.56 -5.08
CA SER A 75 2.79 -6.58 -4.18
C SER A 75 1.97 -7.85 -4.36
N ALA A 76 1.32 -8.29 -3.29
CA ALA A 76 0.39 -9.43 -3.29
C ALA A 76 -0.82 -9.09 -2.43
N SER A 77 -2.01 -9.44 -2.93
CA SER A 77 -3.26 -9.38 -2.18
C SER A 77 -3.69 -10.77 -1.74
N PHE A 78 -4.29 -10.86 -0.56
CA PHE A 78 -4.84 -12.09 -0.03
C PHE A 78 -5.97 -11.78 0.96
N THR A 79 -6.85 -12.75 1.15
CA THR A 79 -7.94 -12.69 2.12
C THR A 79 -7.57 -13.55 3.30
N GLU A 80 -7.62 -13.00 4.52
CA GLU A 80 -7.34 -13.78 5.71
C GLU A 80 -8.53 -13.74 6.70
N PRO A 81 -9.21 -14.86 6.92
CA PRO A 81 -10.36 -14.96 7.79
C PRO A 81 -9.92 -15.52 9.15
N ALA A 82 -9.17 -14.75 9.94
CA ALA A 82 -8.88 -15.18 11.31
C ALA A 82 -10.09 -14.86 12.20
N ALA A 83 -10.80 -15.88 12.66
CA ALA A 83 -11.89 -15.76 13.64
C ALA A 83 -11.37 -15.24 15.01
N ALA A 84 -10.07 -15.40 15.26
CA ALA A 84 -9.34 -14.78 16.36
C ALA A 84 -7.99 -14.28 15.83
N PRO A 85 -7.68 -12.98 15.94
CA PRO A 85 -6.42 -12.45 15.45
C PRO A 85 -5.24 -12.97 16.31
N ASP A 86 -4.31 -13.71 15.70
CA ASP A 86 -2.98 -14.01 16.27
C ASP A 86 -1.92 -13.49 15.30
N GLY A 87 -1.01 -12.65 15.79
CA GLY A 87 0.09 -12.10 15.00
C GLY A 87 0.99 -13.16 14.37
N TRP A 88 1.09 -14.37 14.97
CA TRP A 88 1.84 -15.48 14.38
C TRP A 88 1.24 -15.98 13.07
N GLU A 89 -0.08 -16.07 12.98
CA GLU A 89 -0.77 -16.51 11.76
C GLU A 89 -0.56 -15.48 10.65
N TYR A 90 -0.82 -14.21 10.95
CA TYR A 90 -0.62 -13.10 10.04
C TYR A 90 0.82 -12.98 9.54
N ARG A 91 1.81 -13.20 10.41
CA ARG A 91 3.21 -13.30 10.01
C ARG A 91 3.42 -14.39 8.97
N ASN A 92 2.90 -15.60 9.21
CA ASN A 92 3.12 -16.73 8.31
C ASN A 92 2.42 -16.50 6.95
N ALA A 93 1.26 -15.87 6.94
CA ALA A 93 0.59 -15.45 5.71
C ALA A 93 1.43 -14.41 4.95
N LEU A 94 1.91 -13.36 5.65
CA LEU A 94 2.79 -12.35 5.05
C LEU A 94 4.05 -12.96 4.45
N LEU A 95 4.73 -13.86 5.16
CA LEU A 95 5.92 -14.56 4.66
C LEU A 95 5.62 -15.40 3.42
N THR A 96 4.47 -16.08 3.40
CA THR A 96 4.03 -16.88 2.25
C THR A 96 3.90 -16.02 1.00
N HIS A 97 3.31 -14.83 1.13
CA HIS A 97 3.14 -13.91 0.00
C HIS A 97 4.44 -13.19 -0.38
N LEU A 98 5.22 -12.72 0.58
CA LEU A 98 6.50 -12.04 0.33
C LEU A 98 7.48 -12.93 -0.43
N ARG A 99 7.61 -14.21 -0.03
CA ARG A 99 8.49 -15.19 -0.72
C ARG A 99 8.11 -15.46 -2.18
N ARG A 100 6.85 -15.20 -2.56
CA ARG A 100 6.37 -15.39 -3.94
C ARG A 100 6.65 -14.17 -4.81
N VAL A 101 6.63 -12.96 -4.24
CA VAL A 101 6.70 -11.72 -5.03
C VAL A 101 8.06 -11.06 -5.01
N ILE A 102 8.92 -11.39 -4.04
CA ILE A 102 10.27 -10.84 -3.97
C ILE A 102 11.27 -11.83 -3.32
N PRO A 103 12.52 -11.91 -3.82
CA PRO A 103 13.60 -12.59 -3.11
C PRO A 103 13.84 -11.97 -1.73
N HIS A 104 14.33 -12.78 -0.79
CA HIS A 104 14.69 -12.29 0.54
C HIS A 104 15.99 -11.48 0.52
N ASP A 105 16.09 -10.49 1.40
CA ASP A 105 17.24 -9.58 1.51
C ASP A 105 18.16 -9.90 2.70
N LEU A 106 17.99 -11.08 3.32
CA LEU A 106 18.76 -11.53 4.49
C LEU A 106 20.29 -11.54 4.33
N ARG A 107 20.80 -11.54 3.09
CA ARG A 107 22.25 -11.50 2.81
C ARG A 107 22.81 -10.08 2.81
N LEU A 108 21.97 -9.05 2.82
CA LEU A 108 22.39 -7.67 2.83
C LEU A 108 22.69 -7.22 4.26
N ARG A 109 23.75 -6.41 4.44
CA ARG A 109 24.10 -5.85 5.76
C ARG A 109 23.03 -4.91 6.30
N THR A 110 22.32 -4.23 5.40
CA THR A 110 21.24 -3.31 5.73
C THR A 110 20.07 -3.58 4.79
N PRO A 111 18.83 -3.69 5.30
CA PRO A 111 17.66 -3.84 4.46
C PRO A 111 17.49 -2.64 3.51
N VAL A 112 17.38 -2.91 2.21
CA VAL A 112 17.28 -1.86 1.17
C VAL A 112 15.85 -1.60 0.70
N ARG A 113 14.94 -2.52 0.98
CA ARG A 113 13.53 -2.42 0.62
C ARG A 113 12.66 -2.33 1.86
N THR A 114 11.52 -1.67 1.73
CA THR A 114 10.58 -1.46 2.83
C THR A 114 9.27 -2.17 2.52
N ALA A 115 8.78 -3.02 3.42
CA ALA A 115 7.47 -3.64 3.26
C ALA A 115 6.39 -2.80 3.94
N VAL A 116 5.27 -2.59 3.25
CA VAL A 116 4.08 -1.90 3.76
C VAL A 116 2.89 -2.85 3.68
N LEU A 117 1.94 -2.68 4.58
CA LEU A 117 0.71 -3.46 4.62
C LEU A 117 -0.49 -2.55 4.53
N LEU A 118 -1.36 -2.80 3.54
CA LEU A 118 -2.66 -2.16 3.40
C LEU A 118 -3.74 -3.19 3.73
N TYR A 119 -4.53 -2.95 4.77
CA TYR A 119 -5.62 -3.82 5.18
C TYR A 119 -6.98 -3.16 4.95
N CYS A 120 -7.81 -3.77 4.11
CA CYS A 120 -9.14 -3.30 3.78
C CYS A 120 -10.15 -3.92 4.76
N ARG A 121 -10.93 -3.10 5.45
CA ARG A 121 -11.92 -3.56 6.42
C ARG A 121 -13.24 -2.79 6.31
N ALA A 122 -14.32 -3.43 6.73
CA ALA A 122 -15.66 -2.84 6.68
C ALA A 122 -15.95 -1.90 7.86
N GLY A 123 -15.20 -2.02 8.97
CA GLY A 123 -15.44 -1.29 10.21
C GLY A 123 -14.86 0.13 10.28
N GLU A 124 -15.00 0.74 11.45
CA GLU A 124 -14.51 2.08 11.76
C GLU A 124 -12.99 2.22 11.61
N ALA A 125 -12.50 3.46 11.51
CA ALA A 125 -11.08 3.76 11.41
C ALA A 125 -10.30 3.66 12.74
N ARG A 126 -10.96 3.30 13.84
CA ARG A 126 -10.32 3.12 15.15
C ARG A 126 -9.41 1.89 15.18
N TRP A 127 -8.38 1.92 16.00
CA TRP A 127 -7.53 0.75 16.21
C TRP A 127 -8.34 -0.42 16.81
N THR A 128 -7.95 -1.64 16.47
CA THR A 128 -8.54 -2.91 16.90
C THR A 128 -7.44 -3.92 17.20
N GLU A 129 -7.77 -4.97 17.96
CA GLU A 129 -6.83 -6.06 18.26
C GLU A 129 -6.26 -6.72 16.99
N ALA A 130 -7.08 -6.85 15.95
CA ALA A 130 -6.64 -7.34 14.65
C ALA A 130 -5.56 -6.44 14.03
N ASP A 131 -5.66 -5.13 14.19
CA ASP A 131 -4.61 -4.20 13.74
C ASP A 131 -3.31 -4.42 14.52
N GLY A 132 -3.40 -4.64 15.83
CA GLY A 132 -2.24 -4.95 16.66
C GLY A 132 -1.55 -6.26 16.25
N ALA A 133 -2.32 -7.31 15.96
CA ALA A 133 -1.80 -8.56 15.42
C ALA A 133 -1.17 -8.37 14.03
N TRP A 134 -1.77 -7.56 13.15
CA TRP A 134 -1.20 -7.25 11.83
C TRP A 134 0.10 -6.48 11.91
N MET A 135 0.16 -5.47 12.79
CA MET A 135 1.37 -4.69 13.05
C MET A 135 2.49 -5.58 13.58
N TRP A 136 2.20 -6.45 14.54
CA TRP A 136 3.15 -7.43 15.04
C TRP A 136 3.62 -8.37 13.92
N GLY A 137 2.68 -8.96 13.19
CA GLY A 137 2.97 -9.92 12.12
C GLY A 137 3.81 -9.31 11.00
N LEU A 138 3.54 -8.04 10.64
CA LEU A 138 4.33 -7.29 9.67
C LEU A 138 5.76 -7.09 10.16
N ARG A 139 5.94 -6.64 11.40
CA ARG A 139 7.28 -6.42 11.98
C ARG A 139 8.11 -7.70 12.00
N ASP A 140 7.52 -8.81 12.45
CA ASP A 140 8.22 -10.09 12.52
C ASP A 140 8.51 -10.65 11.12
N ALA A 141 7.54 -10.57 10.19
CA ALA A 141 7.73 -11.01 8.80
C ALA A 141 8.83 -10.22 8.09
N CYS A 142 8.92 -8.90 8.30
CA CYS A 142 9.98 -8.07 7.75
C CYS A 142 11.36 -8.50 8.25
N THR A 143 11.47 -8.75 9.56
CA THR A 143 12.70 -9.23 10.20
C THR A 143 13.15 -10.56 9.59
N LEU A 144 12.22 -11.50 9.43
CA LEU A 144 12.50 -12.84 8.88
C LEU A 144 12.74 -12.84 7.36
N HIS A 145 12.32 -11.80 6.64
CA HIS A 145 12.54 -11.68 5.18
C HIS A 145 13.73 -10.77 4.83
N GLY A 146 14.25 -10.01 5.79
CA GLY A 146 15.36 -9.07 5.59
C GLY A 146 14.92 -7.71 5.02
N LEU A 147 13.67 -7.31 5.25
CA LEU A 147 13.08 -6.06 4.77
C LEU A 147 13.00 -5.04 5.92
N ARG A 148 12.97 -3.74 5.60
CA ARG A 148 12.58 -2.71 6.57
C ARG A 148 11.08 -2.84 6.83
N CYS A 149 10.70 -2.86 8.11
CA CYS A 149 9.30 -2.73 8.49
C CYS A 149 8.80 -1.33 8.14
N GLY A 150 7.74 -1.23 7.35
CA GLY A 150 7.12 0.02 6.92
C GLY A 150 5.71 0.20 7.46
N ALA A 151 5.00 1.17 6.90
CA ALA A 151 3.68 1.59 7.37
C ALA A 151 2.63 0.46 7.34
N TYR A 152 1.78 0.45 8.39
CA TYR A 152 0.50 -0.24 8.41
C TYR A 152 -0.62 0.74 8.08
N ILE A 153 -1.39 0.45 7.04
CA ILE A 153 -2.42 1.33 6.49
C ILE A 153 -3.76 0.60 6.54
N THR A 154 -4.78 1.23 7.11
CA THR A 154 -6.15 0.73 7.02
C THR A 154 -6.89 1.44 5.90
N LEU A 155 -7.73 0.68 5.19
CA LEU A 155 -8.67 1.21 4.20
C LEU A 155 -10.09 0.82 4.59
N THR A 156 -10.88 1.84 4.92
CA THR A 156 -12.31 1.74 5.22
C THR A 156 -13.13 2.17 3.98
N PRO A 157 -14.47 2.05 3.99
CA PRO A 157 -15.30 2.56 2.90
C PRO A 157 -15.08 4.05 2.61
N ASP A 158 -14.84 4.87 3.63
CA ASP A 158 -14.78 6.33 3.47
C ASP A 158 -13.36 6.89 3.37
N ARG A 159 -12.40 6.25 4.06
CA ARG A 159 -11.05 6.79 4.24
C ARG A 159 -9.96 5.73 4.35
N TRP A 160 -8.73 6.15 4.08
CA TRP A 160 -7.52 5.44 4.48
C TRP A 160 -6.81 6.18 5.62
N GLN A 161 -6.06 5.44 6.42
CA GLN A 161 -5.27 5.98 7.53
C GLN A 161 -3.97 5.18 7.71
N VAL A 162 -2.86 5.89 7.93
CA VAL A 162 -1.59 5.29 8.37
C VAL A 162 -1.59 5.26 9.90
N LEU A 163 -1.51 4.08 10.49
CA LEU A 163 -1.53 3.91 11.94
C LEU A 163 -0.19 4.33 12.55
N GLY A 164 -0.25 5.00 13.70
CA GLY A 164 0.92 5.55 14.41
C GLY A 164 1.37 6.93 13.92
N GLU A 165 0.88 7.43 12.78
CA GLU A 165 1.36 8.69 12.19
C GLU A 165 0.29 9.78 12.09
N GLY A 166 -0.99 9.46 12.33
CA GLY A 166 -2.11 10.42 12.21
C GLY A 166 -2.43 10.86 10.77
N ARG A 167 -1.71 10.35 9.76
CA ARG A 167 -1.92 10.68 8.35
C ARG A 167 -3.05 9.86 7.75
N GLY A 168 -3.86 10.47 6.89
CA GLY A 168 -5.00 9.81 6.26
C GLY A 168 -5.62 10.64 5.15
N GLY A 169 -6.60 10.07 4.46
CA GLY A 169 -7.30 10.74 3.38
C GLY A 169 -8.53 9.96 2.93
N ARG A 170 -9.25 10.47 1.92
CA ARG A 170 -10.43 9.78 1.36
C ARG A 170 -10.04 8.51 0.61
N ARG A 171 -10.93 7.52 0.62
CA ARG A 171 -10.79 6.28 -0.15
C ARG A 171 -10.57 6.59 -1.64
N PRO A 172 -9.61 5.91 -2.32
CA PRO A 172 -9.48 6.03 -3.77
C PRO A 172 -10.78 5.66 -4.49
N GLY A 173 -11.21 6.48 -5.45
CA GLY A 173 -12.45 6.28 -6.20
C GLY A 173 -13.74 6.68 -5.46
N SER A 174 -13.65 7.18 -4.21
CA SER A 174 -14.82 7.77 -3.54
C SER A 174 -15.17 9.11 -4.22
N PRO A 175 -16.43 9.32 -4.65
CA PRO A 175 -16.84 10.57 -5.27
C PRO A 175 -16.56 11.74 -4.32
N ALA A 176 -16.04 12.84 -4.86
CA ALA A 176 -15.94 14.06 -4.08
C ALA A 176 -17.36 14.46 -3.62
N PRO A 177 -17.55 14.93 -2.38
CA PRO A 177 -18.83 15.54 -2.03
C PRO A 177 -19.10 16.64 -3.05
N ALA A 178 -20.30 16.62 -3.64
CA ALA A 178 -20.75 17.69 -4.51
C ALA A 178 -20.54 19.02 -3.76
N PRO A 179 -20.03 20.08 -4.42
CA PRO A 179 -19.97 21.38 -3.79
C PRO A 179 -21.39 21.72 -3.35
N GLN A 180 -21.61 21.82 -2.04
CA GLN A 180 -22.89 22.24 -1.50
C GLN A 180 -23.15 23.61 -2.11
N GLY A 181 -24.13 23.66 -3.00
CA GLY A 181 -24.58 24.89 -3.63
C GLY A 181 -24.89 25.89 -2.53
N ALA A 182 -24.41 27.11 -2.71
CA ALA A 182 -24.85 28.26 -1.95
C ALA A 182 -26.36 28.46 -2.21
N GLU A 183 -27.20 27.73 -1.50
CA GLU A 183 -28.63 27.89 -1.47
C GLU A 183 -28.97 28.66 -0.20
N GLY A 184 -28.93 29.99 -0.32
CA GLY A 184 -29.07 30.89 0.81
C GLY A 184 -29.02 32.36 0.41
N LEU A 185 -30.01 32.78 -0.37
CA LEU A 185 -30.70 34.09 -0.41
C LEU A 185 -31.02 34.51 -1.85
N ARG A 186 -32.28 34.33 -2.25
CA ARG A 186 -33.18 35.43 -2.63
C ARG A 186 -34.54 34.86 -3.01
N ALA A 187 -35.37 34.64 -1.99
CA ALA A 187 -36.79 34.88 -2.14
C ALA A 187 -36.99 36.41 -2.19
N ALA A 188 -37.18 36.95 -3.38
CA ALA A 188 -37.64 38.32 -3.59
C ALA A 188 -38.62 38.32 -4.77
N THR A 189 -39.89 38.05 -4.44
CA THR A 189 -41.08 38.70 -4.98
C THR A 189 -40.92 39.40 -6.35
N ALA A 190 -41.12 38.63 -7.43
CA ALA A 190 -41.38 39.20 -8.75
C ALA A 190 -42.77 39.85 -8.75
N ARG A 191 -42.81 41.16 -8.53
CA ARG A 191 -43.96 42.01 -8.86
C ARG A 191 -43.87 42.46 -10.31
N THR A 192 -44.86 42.03 -11.06
CA THR A 192 -45.26 42.43 -12.40
C THR A 192 -45.35 43.96 -12.54
N THR A 193 -44.67 44.53 -13.53
CA THR A 193 -45.15 45.71 -14.26
C THR A 193 -44.68 45.63 -15.73
N PRO A 194 -45.57 45.86 -16.72
CA PRO A 194 -45.21 45.92 -18.12
C PRO A 194 -45.00 47.37 -18.55
N HIS A 195 -43.90 47.68 -19.25
CA HIS A 195 -43.84 48.88 -20.09
C HIS A 195 -43.12 48.63 -21.42
N ARG A 196 -43.97 48.36 -22.41
CA ARG A 196 -43.97 48.74 -23.83
C ARG A 196 -42.76 49.52 -24.40
N ALA A 197 -42.13 48.87 -25.39
CA ALA A 197 -41.66 49.32 -26.72
C ALA A 197 -40.79 50.59 -26.88
N ARG A 198 -39.68 50.48 -27.64
CA ARG A 198 -39.64 50.73 -29.11
C ARG A 198 -38.22 50.51 -29.70
N ALA A 199 -38.27 50.08 -30.96
CA ALA A 199 -37.24 49.79 -31.96
C ALA A 199 -35.91 50.59 -31.96
N ALA A 200 -34.81 49.92 -32.34
CA ALA A 200 -34.24 49.97 -33.70
C ALA A 200 -32.93 49.15 -33.81
N ARG A 201 -32.92 48.16 -34.72
CA ARG A 201 -31.73 47.73 -35.51
C ARG A 201 -31.60 48.72 -36.70
N PRO A 202 -30.41 48.98 -37.28
CA PRO A 202 -29.59 48.05 -38.10
C PRO A 202 -28.07 48.31 -37.88
N ASP A 203 -27.07 47.77 -38.56
CA ASP A 203 -26.78 46.59 -39.37
C ASP A 203 -25.24 46.41 -39.27
N SER A 204 -24.77 45.20 -39.55
CA SER A 204 -23.38 44.68 -39.61
C SER A 204 -22.49 45.45 -40.64
N PRO A 205 -21.23 45.05 -41.04
CA PRO A 205 -20.43 43.82 -40.79
C PRO A 205 -18.89 44.01 -40.66
N GLY A 206 -18.09 42.93 -40.48
CA GLY A 206 -16.64 42.99 -40.76
C GLY A 206 -15.65 42.03 -40.05
N THR A 207 -15.93 40.73 -40.04
CA THR A 207 -15.04 39.55 -40.29
C THR A 207 -13.61 39.86 -40.85
N PRO A 208 -12.55 39.01 -40.75
CA PRO A 208 -12.05 38.10 -39.69
C PRO A 208 -10.47 38.00 -39.64
N PRO A 209 -9.78 36.84 -39.42
CA PRO A 209 -8.65 36.70 -38.48
C PRO A 209 -7.25 36.59 -39.14
N GLN A 210 -6.18 36.60 -38.32
CA GLN A 210 -4.89 36.04 -38.74
C GLN A 210 -4.19 35.22 -37.63
N ARG A 211 -4.18 33.90 -37.84
CA ARG A 211 -3.01 33.02 -37.77
C ARG A 211 -2.71 32.61 -39.24
N PRO A 212 -1.53 32.07 -39.63
CA PRO A 212 -0.56 31.31 -38.82
C PRO A 212 0.90 31.71 -39.13
N ASP A 213 1.89 31.17 -38.39
CA ASP A 213 2.79 30.17 -39.00
C ASP A 213 3.90 29.66 -38.09
N SER A 214 4.10 28.37 -38.31
CA SER A 214 5.06 27.44 -37.74
C SER A 214 6.47 27.65 -38.32
N ARG A 215 7.52 27.50 -37.50
CA ARG A 215 8.88 27.03 -37.91
C ARG A 215 9.66 26.71 -36.62
N ARG A 216 9.75 25.45 -36.20
CA ARG A 216 10.68 24.38 -36.66
C ARG A 216 12.15 24.77 -36.51
N ALA A 217 12.79 24.30 -35.43
CA ALA A 217 14.23 23.97 -35.40
C ALA A 217 14.62 23.14 -34.14
N ALA A 218 14.69 21.83 -34.33
CA ALA A 218 15.69 20.92 -33.74
C ALA A 218 16.18 20.08 -34.96
N PRO A 219 17.39 19.48 -35.00
CA PRO A 219 18.16 18.94 -33.88
C PRO A 219 19.70 19.16 -33.96
N ALA A 220 20.43 18.81 -32.90
CA ALA A 220 21.85 18.45 -33.00
C ALA A 220 22.21 17.40 -31.94
N LEU A 221 22.45 16.17 -32.41
CA LEU A 221 23.27 15.16 -31.74
C LEU A 221 24.75 15.61 -31.78
N PRO A 222 25.59 15.11 -30.88
CA PRO A 222 26.71 14.33 -31.40
C PRO A 222 26.93 12.99 -30.70
N GLN A 223 27.52 12.12 -31.50
CA GLN A 223 27.96 10.75 -31.25
C GLN A 223 29.21 10.68 -30.36
N GLY A 224 29.47 9.47 -29.83
CA GLY A 224 30.77 9.02 -29.34
C GLY A 224 30.68 8.48 -27.91
N GLY A 225 31.15 7.28 -27.55
CA GLY A 225 31.95 6.29 -28.25
C GLY A 225 32.11 5.07 -27.34
N VAL A 226 32.45 3.95 -27.96
CA VAL A 226 32.65 2.61 -27.41
C VAL A 226 33.93 2.50 -26.57
N THR A 227 33.90 1.75 -25.46
CA THR A 227 34.89 0.70 -25.11
C THR A 227 34.40 -0.16 -23.92
N PRO A 228 34.35 -1.50 -24.03
CA PRO A 228 34.37 -2.38 -22.87
C PRO A 228 35.82 -2.81 -22.57
N ARG A 229 36.25 -2.69 -21.31
CA ARG A 229 37.56 -3.21 -20.87
C ARG A 229 37.38 -4.34 -19.87
N SER A 230 37.87 -5.48 -20.32
CA SER A 230 38.13 -6.74 -19.62
C SER A 230 39.02 -6.58 -18.38
N THR A 231 38.70 -7.34 -17.34
CA THR A 231 39.61 -8.07 -16.41
C THR A 231 38.68 -8.86 -15.47
N GLY A 232 38.69 -10.19 -15.34
CA GLY A 232 39.80 -11.13 -15.39
C GLY A 232 40.16 -11.53 -13.95
N GLY A 233 39.95 -12.80 -13.59
CA GLY A 233 40.80 -13.48 -12.60
C GLY A 233 40.15 -13.87 -11.27
N GLY A 234 39.99 -15.19 -11.10
CA GLY A 234 40.66 -15.86 -9.98
C GLY A 234 39.82 -16.16 -8.73
N ALA A 235 39.22 -17.35 -8.70
CA ALA A 235 39.18 -18.14 -7.47
C ALA A 235 40.63 -18.56 -7.12
N PRO A 236 40.92 -18.76 -5.83
CA PRO A 236 41.15 -20.14 -5.44
C PRO A 236 40.49 -20.54 -4.11
N GLU A 237 40.02 -21.77 -4.15
CA GLU A 237 39.86 -22.75 -3.10
C GLU A 237 41.05 -22.78 -2.11
N ALA A 238 40.77 -22.81 -0.80
CA ALA A 238 41.71 -23.28 0.21
C ALA A 238 41.00 -23.83 1.46
N HIS A 239 41.01 -25.16 1.52
CA HIS A 239 41.41 -26.00 2.64
C HIS A 239 40.71 -25.93 4.01
N ARG A 240 40.02 -27.05 4.24
CA ARG A 240 39.72 -27.72 5.51
C ARG A 240 40.91 -27.72 6.47
N HIS A 241 40.66 -27.45 7.75
CA HIS A 241 41.41 -28.09 8.85
C HIS A 241 40.47 -28.52 9.96
N THR A 242 40.37 -29.85 10.09
CA THR A 242 39.93 -30.61 11.24
C THR A 242 40.97 -30.51 12.35
N ALA A 243 40.57 -30.27 13.60
CA ALA A 243 41.27 -30.82 14.76
C ALA A 243 40.33 -30.83 15.98
N ALA A 244 39.93 -32.03 16.37
CA ALA A 244 39.33 -32.33 17.65
C ALA A 244 40.43 -32.37 18.73
N ARG A 245 40.07 -31.93 19.94
CA ARG A 245 40.57 -32.47 21.21
C ARG A 245 39.43 -32.46 22.21
#